data_AF-A0A0R0LZI8-F1
#
_entry.id   AF-A0A0R0LZI8-F1
#
_cell.length_a   1.000
_cell.length_b   1.000
_cell.length_c   1.000
_cell.angle_alpha   90.00
_cell.angle_beta   90.00
_cell.angle_gamma   90.00
#
_symmetry.space_group_name_H-M   'P 1'
#
loop_
_entity.id
_entity.type
_entity.pdbx_description
1 polymer ?
#
loop_
_entity_poly.entity_id
_entity_poly.type
_entity_poly.pdbx_seq_one_letter_code
_entity_poly.pdbx_strand_id
1 'polypeptide(L)'
;PLIVENHKDSHLFYEILDILINSMFFLLFGYFLNISYQFIILSVVLILLKRLPIFLLLPLFRNKRERFFIGWYGPIGVGALFFFSHFKHELLEHIDHLKIEYKSINSKFINDFIKHTSECLTNCEKFVNTAILCSVLLHGTTAVIIHLTLRRKNKAEELLYVSESEVEESGVY
;
A
#
# COMPACT_ATOMS: atom_id res chain seq x y z
N PRO A 1 -18.84 -32.95 -16.56
CA PRO A 1 -19.27 -31.64 -17.09
C PRO A 1 -19.84 -30.71 -16.01
N LEU A 2 -20.92 -31.09 -15.32
CA LEU A 2 -21.62 -30.26 -14.32
C LEU A 2 -20.79 -29.87 -13.08
N ILE A 3 -19.87 -30.73 -12.63
CA ILE A 3 -19.00 -30.43 -11.46
C ILE A 3 -17.91 -29.41 -11.83
N VAL A 4 -17.42 -29.43 -13.07
CA VAL A 4 -16.37 -28.50 -13.54
C VAL A 4 -16.95 -27.11 -13.83
N GLU A 5 -18.22 -27.04 -14.25
CA GLU A 5 -18.96 -25.78 -14.45
C GLU A 5 -19.18 -25.04 -13.12
N ASN A 6 -19.68 -25.74 -12.09
CA ASN A 6 -19.88 -25.16 -10.75
C ASN A 6 -18.58 -24.59 -10.11
N HIS A 7 -17.43 -25.23 -10.35
CA HIS A 7 -16.14 -24.75 -9.83
C HIS A 7 -15.66 -23.47 -10.53
N LYS A 8 -15.90 -23.33 -11.83
CA LYS A 8 -15.55 -22.12 -12.58
C LYS A 8 -16.43 -20.93 -12.17
N ASP A 9 -17.73 -21.17 -12.00
CA ASP A 9 -18.67 -20.12 -11.59
C ASP A 9 -18.38 -19.63 -10.18
N SER A 10 -17.99 -20.53 -9.28
CA SER A 10 -17.56 -20.18 -7.93
C SER A 10 -16.29 -19.33 -7.95
N HIS A 11 -15.29 -19.69 -8.76
CA HIS A 11 -14.05 -18.93 -8.88
C HIS A 11 -14.30 -17.51 -9.43
N LEU A 12 -15.09 -17.40 -10.49
CA LEU A 12 -15.47 -16.11 -11.07
C LEU A 12 -16.25 -15.25 -10.06
N PHE A 13 -17.13 -15.86 -9.26
CA PHE A 13 -17.86 -15.17 -8.21
C PHE A 13 -16.90 -14.57 -7.16
N TYR A 14 -15.92 -15.34 -6.67
CA TYR A 14 -14.93 -14.83 -5.72
C TYR A 14 -14.08 -13.70 -6.30
N GLU A 15 -13.64 -13.81 -7.56
CA GLU A 15 -12.88 -12.74 -8.21
C GLU A 15 -13.68 -11.43 -8.33
N ILE A 16 -14.94 -11.53 -8.76
CA ILE A 16 -15.82 -10.37 -8.86
C ILE A 16 -16.09 -9.78 -7.48
N LEU A 17 -16.34 -10.63 -6.48
CA LEU A 17 -16.56 -10.21 -5.11
C LEU A 17 -15.34 -9.48 -4.55
N ASP A 18 -14.14 -10.00 -4.79
CA ASP A 18 -12.88 -9.39 -4.35
C ASP A 18 -12.66 -8.03 -5.00
N ILE A 19 -12.92 -7.90 -6.31
CA ILE A 19 -12.83 -6.62 -7.02
C ILE A 19 -13.85 -5.63 -6.47
N LEU A 20 -15.10 -6.07 -6.24
CA LEU A 20 -16.17 -5.23 -5.74
C LEU A 20 -15.87 -4.72 -4.32
N ILE A 21 -15.51 -5.63 -3.40
CA ILE A 21 -15.20 -5.29 -2.01
C ILE A 21 -13.98 -4.37 -1.94
N ASN A 22 -12.90 -4.68 -2.67
CA ASN A 22 -11.71 -3.82 -2.69
C ASN A 22 -12.02 -2.44 -3.27
N SER A 23 -12.80 -2.36 -4.35
CA SER A 23 -13.20 -1.10 -4.97
C SER A 23 -14.04 -0.24 -4.01
N MET A 24 -15.06 -0.83 -3.38
CA MET A 24 -15.89 -0.15 -2.38
C MET A 24 -15.06 0.31 -1.19
N PHE A 25 -14.13 -0.54 -0.72
CA PHE A 25 -13.21 -0.17 0.34
C PHE A 25 -12.36 1.05 -0.03
N PHE A 26 -11.72 1.05 -1.20
CA PHE A 26 -10.86 2.17 -1.62
C PHE A 26 -11.64 3.45 -1.91
N LEU A 27 -12.88 3.35 -2.38
CA LEU A 27 -13.78 4.50 -2.53
C LEU A 27 -14.11 5.12 -1.16
N LEU A 28 -14.51 4.30 -0.19
CA LEU A 28 -14.79 4.75 1.18
C LEU A 28 -13.53 5.31 1.85
N PHE A 29 -12.41 4.62 1.71
CA PHE A 29 -11.12 5.10 2.19
C PHE A 29 -10.81 6.48 1.60
N GLY A 30 -10.95 6.64 0.28
CA GLY A 30 -10.77 7.89 -0.43
C GLY A 30 -11.66 9.02 0.09
N TYR A 31 -12.91 8.72 0.44
CA TYR A 31 -13.85 9.68 1.01
C TYR A 31 -13.41 10.16 2.41
N PHE A 32 -12.89 9.27 3.25
CA PHE A 32 -12.41 9.60 4.60
C PHE A 32 -10.94 10.05 4.65
N LEU A 33 -10.27 10.21 3.50
CA LEU A 33 -8.87 10.60 3.45
C LEU A 33 -8.65 12.00 4.03
N ASN A 34 -8.06 12.04 5.21
CA ASN A 34 -7.46 13.24 5.75
C ASN A 34 -5.95 13.20 5.47
N ILE A 35 -5.51 13.83 4.39
CA ILE A 35 -4.11 13.85 3.96
C ILE A 35 -3.47 15.20 4.27
N SER A 36 -2.18 15.16 4.61
CA SER A 36 -1.36 16.36 4.75
C SER A 36 -0.12 16.23 3.88
N TYR A 37 0.10 17.24 3.03
CA TYR A 37 1.24 17.30 2.12
C TYR A 37 2.58 17.23 2.86
N GLN A 38 2.63 17.72 4.11
CA GLN A 38 3.83 17.70 4.96
C GLN A 38 4.32 16.28 5.23
N PHE A 39 3.40 15.30 5.25
CA PHE A 39 3.72 13.91 5.54
C PHE A 39 4.04 13.08 4.29
N ILE A 40 3.94 13.63 3.08
CA ILE A 40 4.25 12.89 1.85
C ILE A 40 5.72 12.47 1.85
N ILE A 41 6.63 13.41 2.13
CA ILE A 41 8.08 13.13 2.15
C ILE A 41 8.39 12.08 3.21
N LEU A 42 7.84 12.24 4.42
CA LEU A 42 8.04 11.30 5.51
C LEU A 42 7.50 9.90 5.18
N SER A 43 6.35 9.83 4.50
CA SER A 43 5.74 8.59 4.04
C SER A 43 6.60 7.88 3.01
N VAL A 44 7.12 8.60 2.01
CA VAL A 44 8.02 8.05 0.99
C VAL A 44 9.30 7.52 1.65
N VAL A 45 9.89 8.30 2.56
CA VAL A 45 11.09 7.86 3.32
C VAL A 45 10.79 6.62 4.15
N LEU A 46 9.65 6.55 4.85
CA LEU A 46 9.24 5.37 5.61
C LEU A 46 9.11 4.14 4.70
N ILE A 47 8.51 4.30 3.52
CA ILE A 47 8.35 3.20 2.55
C ILE A 47 9.71 2.69 2.08
N LEU A 48 10.68 3.58 1.84
CA LEU A 48 12.04 3.20 1.45
C LEU A 48 12.81 2.54 2.60
N LEU A 49 12.72 3.10 3.81
CA LEU A 49 13.40 2.60 5.02
C LEU A 49 12.85 1.27 5.52
N LYS A 50 11.54 1.01 5.42
CA LYS A 50 10.96 -0.27 5.84
C LYS A 50 11.49 -1.45 5.01
N ARG A 51 11.96 -1.19 3.78
CA ARG A 51 12.27 -2.22 2.78
C ARG A 51 13.75 -2.57 2.68
N LEU A 52 14.63 -1.62 2.98
CA LEU A 52 16.08 -1.84 3.09
C LEU A 52 16.47 -2.96 4.09
N PRO A 53 15.87 -3.08 5.30
CA PRO A 53 16.19 -4.12 6.27
C PRO A 53 15.87 -5.53 5.76
N ILE A 54 14.74 -5.72 5.06
CA ILE A 54 14.31 -7.02 4.53
C ILE A 54 15.24 -7.48 3.39
N PHE A 55 15.70 -6.54 2.56
CA PHE A 55 16.66 -6.83 1.49
C PHE A 55 18.00 -7.36 2.03
N LEU A 56 18.45 -6.86 3.19
CA LEU A 56 19.70 -7.27 3.82
C LEU A 56 19.57 -8.63 4.55
N LEU A 57 18.40 -8.93 5.12
CA LEU A 57 18.18 -10.12 5.95
C LEU A 57 17.77 -11.39 5.20
N LEU A 58 17.52 -11.35 3.89
CA LEU A 58 17.12 -12.53 3.10
C LEU A 58 18.29 -13.06 2.23
N PRO A 59 19.22 -13.86 2.78
CA PRO A 59 20.27 -14.51 2.00
C PRO A 59 19.76 -15.68 1.15
N LEU A 60 18.49 -16.10 1.29
CA LEU A 60 17.94 -17.30 0.65
C LEU A 60 17.81 -17.23 -0.88
N PHE A 61 17.69 -16.04 -1.47
CA PHE A 61 17.47 -15.92 -2.92
C PHE A 61 18.78 -15.64 -3.67
N ARG A 62 19.02 -16.44 -4.71
CA ARG A 62 20.25 -16.39 -5.53
C ARG A 62 20.34 -15.13 -6.38
N ASN A 63 19.20 -14.56 -6.79
CA ASN A 63 19.14 -13.38 -7.64
C ASN A 63 18.93 -12.09 -6.86
N LYS A 64 19.86 -11.14 -6.98
CA LYS A 64 19.75 -9.79 -6.39
C LYS A 64 18.46 -9.05 -6.82
N ARG A 65 18.02 -9.27 -8.07
CA ARG A 65 16.78 -8.69 -8.63
C ARG A 65 15.52 -9.25 -7.97
N GLU A 66 15.50 -10.54 -7.68
CA GLU A 66 14.36 -11.22 -7.05
C GLU A 66 14.23 -10.80 -5.58
N ARG A 67 15.35 -10.68 -4.85
CA ARG A 67 15.35 -10.10 -3.49
C ARG A 67 14.81 -8.69 -3.44
N PHE A 68 15.24 -7.86 -4.40
CA PHE A 68 14.75 -6.49 -4.50
C PHE A 68 13.26 -6.47 -4.78
N PHE A 69 12.78 -7.31 -5.71
CA PHE A 69 11.36 -7.39 -6.04
C PHE A 69 10.52 -7.84 -4.85
N ILE A 70 10.93 -8.86 -4.12
CA ILE A 70 10.21 -9.39 -2.95
C ILE A 70 10.18 -8.36 -1.80
N GLY A 71 11.31 -7.69 -1.51
CA GLY A 71 11.35 -6.63 -0.49
C GLY A 71 10.57 -5.38 -0.91
N TRP A 72 10.48 -5.11 -2.21
CA TRP A 72 9.65 -4.04 -2.75
C TRP A 72 8.16 -4.41 -2.72
N TYR A 73 7.78 -5.67 -2.94
CA TYR A 73 6.38 -6.08 -2.96
C TYR A 73 5.74 -6.00 -1.56
N GLY A 74 4.51 -5.48 -1.46
CA GLY A 74 3.73 -5.44 -0.20
C GLY A 74 3.47 -4.02 0.32
N PRO A 75 2.44 -3.32 -0.18
CA PRO A 75 2.06 -1.99 0.31
C PRO A 75 1.71 -1.99 1.81
N ILE A 76 1.81 -0.82 2.44
CA ILE A 76 1.16 -0.58 3.73
C ILE A 76 -0.34 -0.73 3.48
N GLY A 77 -0.86 -1.86 3.92
CA GLY A 77 -2.24 -2.25 3.67
C GLY A 77 -3.21 -1.55 4.61
N VAL A 78 -4.48 -1.82 4.35
CA VAL A 78 -5.65 -1.35 5.10
C VAL A 78 -5.58 -1.69 6.60
N GLY A 79 -4.91 -2.79 6.96
CA GLY A 79 -4.75 -3.20 8.35
C GLY A 79 -4.12 -2.11 9.23
N ALA A 80 -3.20 -1.29 8.69
CA ALA A 80 -2.61 -0.18 9.44
C ALA A 80 -3.66 0.88 9.82
N LEU A 81 -4.60 1.16 8.93
CA LEU A 81 -5.73 2.05 9.21
C LEU A 81 -6.63 1.46 10.29
N PHE A 82 -6.93 0.16 10.21
CA PHE A 82 -7.74 -0.53 11.20
C PHE A 82 -7.10 -0.49 12.59
N PHE A 83 -5.84 -0.86 12.72
CA PHE A 83 -5.13 -0.83 13.99
C PHE A 83 -5.04 0.59 14.56
N PHE A 84 -4.77 1.59 13.72
CA PHE A 84 -4.73 2.97 14.17
C PHE A 84 -6.12 3.47 14.62
N SER A 85 -7.17 3.16 13.87
CA SER A 85 -8.55 3.52 14.22
C SER A 85 -8.99 2.88 15.52
N HIS A 86 -8.67 1.59 15.71
CA HIS A 86 -8.96 0.87 16.94
C HIS A 86 -8.22 1.47 18.14
N PHE A 87 -6.91 1.71 18.00
CA PHE A 87 -6.11 2.37 19.03
C PHE A 87 -6.63 3.77 19.36
N LYS A 88 -6.99 4.56 18.35
CA LYS A 88 -7.58 5.89 18.51
C LYS A 88 -8.89 5.83 19.30
N HIS A 89 -9.76 4.87 18.99
CA HIS A 89 -11.02 4.67 19.70
C HIS A 89 -10.78 4.32 21.16
N GLU A 90 -9.95 3.31 21.43
CA GLU A 90 -9.63 2.85 22.79
C GLU A 90 -8.99 3.98 23.62
N LEU A 91 -8.08 4.75 23.03
CA LEU A 91 -7.44 5.88 23.70
C LEU A 91 -8.42 7.01 24.03
N LEU A 92 -9.34 7.33 23.12
CA LEU A 92 -10.35 8.36 23.34
C LEU A 92 -11.33 7.98 24.45
N GLU A 93 -11.73 6.71 24.51
CA GLU A 93 -12.58 6.18 25.58
C GLU A 93 -11.91 6.34 26.95
N HIS A 94 -10.62 6.00 27.07
CA HIS A 94 -9.85 6.22 28.30
C HIS A 94 -9.76 7.71 28.68
N ILE A 95 -9.58 8.60 27.69
CA ILE A 95 -9.54 10.05 27.92
C ILE A 95 -10.89 10.55 28.44
N ASP A 96 -12.00 10.07 27.89
CA ASP A 96 -13.34 10.46 28.32
C ASP A 96 -13.63 10.00 29.76
N HIS A 97 -13.17 8.81 30.15
CA HIS A 97 -13.24 8.35 31.55
C HIS A 97 -12.46 9.27 32.49
N LEU A 98 -11.21 9.62 32.14
CA LEU A 98 -10.41 10.57 32.92
C LEU A 98 -11.10 11.94 33.04
N LYS A 99 -11.73 12.41 31.96
CA LYS A 99 -12.44 13.69 31.96
C LYS A 99 -13.64 13.71 32.92
N ILE A 100 -14.32 12.57 33.09
CA ILE A 100 -15.43 12.41 34.03
C ILE A 100 -14.91 12.35 35.47
N GLU A 101 -13.89 11.53 35.72
CA GLU A 101 -13.30 11.34 37.05
C GLU A 101 -12.72 12.65 37.62
N TYR A 102 -12.02 13.41 36.80
CA TYR A 102 -11.35 14.65 37.20
C TYR A 102 -12.19 15.92 36.96
N LYS A 103 -13.48 15.79 36.67
CA LYS A 103 -14.38 16.93 36.38
C LYS A 103 -14.41 17.99 37.50
N SER A 104 -14.15 17.60 38.76
CA SER A 104 -14.12 18.53 39.90
C SER A 104 -12.79 19.27 40.05
N ILE A 105 -11.68 18.69 39.55
CA ILE A 105 -10.36 19.30 39.56
C ILE A 105 -10.23 20.08 38.26
N ASN A 106 -10.67 21.34 38.28
CA ASN A 106 -10.52 22.28 37.16
C ASN A 106 -9.05 22.67 36.96
N SER A 107 -8.20 21.67 36.66
CA SER A 107 -6.79 21.87 36.39
C SER A 107 -6.64 22.18 34.91
N LYS A 108 -6.12 23.38 34.64
CA LYS A 108 -5.64 23.79 33.32
C LYS A 108 -4.75 22.70 32.68
N PHE A 109 -3.97 22.00 33.50
CA PHE A 109 -3.10 20.90 33.09
C PHE A 109 -3.84 19.75 32.37
N ILE A 110 -4.94 19.23 32.93
CA ILE A 110 -5.66 18.10 32.30
C ILE A 110 -6.26 18.52 30.96
N ASN A 111 -6.83 19.73 30.87
CA ASN A 111 -7.37 20.24 29.62
C ASN A 111 -6.27 20.45 28.55
N ASP A 112 -5.11 20.97 28.94
CA ASP A 112 -3.97 21.14 28.04
C ASP A 112 -3.42 19.78 27.57
N PHE A 113 -3.34 18.78 28.46
CA PHE A 113 -2.93 17.42 28.12
C PHE A 113 -3.88 16.74 27.13
N ILE A 114 -5.20 16.83 27.37
CA ILE A 114 -6.23 16.28 26.47
C ILE A 114 -6.15 16.94 25.10
N LYS A 115 -6.02 18.27 25.06
CA LYS A 115 -5.90 19.03 23.82
C LYS A 115 -4.66 18.62 23.02
N HIS A 116 -3.51 18.52 23.68
CA HIS A 116 -2.26 18.10 23.02
C HIS A 116 -2.37 16.66 22.50
N THR A 117 -3.01 15.77 23.24
CA THR A 117 -3.20 14.37 22.85
C THR A 117 -4.09 14.23 21.62
N SER A 118 -5.20 14.97 21.56
CA SER A 118 -6.11 14.94 20.40
C SER A 118 -5.49 15.55 19.14
N GLU A 119 -4.66 16.59 19.29
CA GLU A 119 -3.90 17.18 18.19
C GLU A 119 -2.84 16.21 17.64
N CYS A 120 -2.09 15.56 18.54
CA CYS A 120 -1.14 14.51 18.17
C CYS A 120 -1.82 13.37 17.41
N LEU A 121 -2.94 12.88 17.92
CA LEU A 121 -3.70 11.78 17.32
C LEU A 121 -4.21 12.16 15.92
N THR A 122 -4.69 13.39 15.74
CA THR A 122 -5.11 13.92 14.43
C THR A 122 -3.95 13.99 13.44
N ASN A 123 -2.75 14.38 13.90
CA ASN A 123 -1.56 14.41 13.06
C ASN A 123 -1.07 13.00 12.69
N CYS A 124 -1.13 12.06 13.64
CA CYS A 124 -0.83 10.65 13.38
C CYS A 124 -1.81 10.04 12.37
N GLU A 125 -3.10 10.35 12.45
CA GLU A 125 -4.12 9.92 11.49
C GLU A 125 -3.79 10.41 10.08
N LYS A 126 -3.47 11.71 9.96
CA LYS A 126 -3.05 12.30 8.68
C LYS A 126 -1.81 11.62 8.13
N PHE A 127 -0.85 11.30 9.00
CA PHE A 127 0.36 10.58 8.62
C PHE A 127 0.03 9.18 8.11
N VAL A 128 -0.74 8.38 8.85
CA VAL A 128 -1.11 7.01 8.46
C VAL A 128 -1.88 7.00 7.13
N ASN A 129 -2.87 7.88 6.96
CA ASN A 129 -3.63 8.01 5.72
C ASN A 129 -2.73 8.37 4.54
N THR A 130 -1.83 9.33 4.73
CA THR A 130 -0.86 9.74 3.69
C THR A 130 0.11 8.60 3.36
N ALA A 131 0.57 7.85 4.36
CA ALA A 131 1.48 6.73 4.17
C ALA A 131 0.83 5.57 3.40
N ILE A 132 -0.43 5.25 3.72
CA ILE A 132 -1.21 4.24 2.98
C ILE A 132 -1.41 4.70 1.54
N LEU A 133 -1.86 5.94 1.31
CA LEU A 133 -2.06 6.48 -0.04
C LEU A 133 -0.78 6.44 -0.87
N CYS A 134 0.33 6.98 -0.33
CA CYS A 134 1.62 6.96 -0.99
C CYS A 134 2.07 5.53 -1.28
N SER A 135 1.86 4.60 -0.35
CA SER A 135 2.25 3.20 -0.53
C SER A 135 1.43 2.51 -1.61
N VAL A 136 0.12 2.71 -1.65
CA VAL A 136 -0.77 2.10 -2.68
C VAL A 136 -0.42 2.67 -4.05
N LEU A 137 -0.23 3.98 -4.16
CA LEU A 137 0.15 4.64 -5.41
C LEU A 137 1.54 4.20 -5.91
N LEU A 138 2.56 4.20 -5.04
CA LEU A 138 3.90 3.77 -5.43
C LEU A 138 3.92 2.30 -5.89
N HIS A 139 3.23 1.40 -5.18
CA HIS A 139 3.17 -0.01 -5.59
C HIS A 139 2.35 -0.24 -6.85
N GLY A 140 1.17 0.39 -6.95
CA GLY A 140 0.31 0.28 -8.13
C GLY A 140 1.02 0.78 -9.40
N THR A 141 1.69 1.93 -9.31
CA THR A 141 2.44 2.49 -10.45
C THR A 141 3.68 1.66 -10.79
N THR A 142 4.42 1.17 -9.79
CA THR A 142 5.62 0.35 -10.03
C THR A 142 5.28 -0.94 -10.79
N ALA A 143 4.19 -1.62 -10.44
CA ALA A 143 3.76 -2.84 -11.13
C ALA A 143 3.47 -2.59 -12.61
N VAL A 144 2.75 -1.51 -12.92
CA VAL A 144 2.45 -1.10 -14.30
C VAL A 144 3.72 -0.74 -15.06
N ILE A 145 4.64 0.03 -14.45
CA ILE A 145 5.90 0.43 -15.09
C ILE A 145 6.77 -0.78 -15.42
N ILE A 146 6.92 -1.72 -14.47
CA ILE A 146 7.70 -2.95 -14.69
C ILE A 146 7.11 -3.75 -15.85
N HIS A 147 5.80 -3.97 -15.84
CA HIS A 147 5.12 -4.70 -16.91
C HIS A 147 5.27 -4.02 -18.28
N LEU A 148 5.10 -2.70 -18.34
CA LEU A 148 5.31 -1.93 -19.58
C LEU A 148 6.76 -1.99 -20.08
N THR A 149 7.73 -1.94 -19.18
CA THR A 149 9.16 -2.01 -19.51
C THR A 149 9.54 -3.39 -20.06
N LEU A 150 9.03 -4.46 -19.45
CA LEU A 150 9.22 -5.83 -19.93
C LEU A 150 8.58 -6.01 -21.31
N ARG A 151 7.35 -5.51 -21.52
CA ARG A 151 6.68 -5.58 -22.82
C ARG A 151 7.45 -4.86 -23.92
N ARG A 152 8.06 -3.71 -23.62
CA ARG A 152 8.91 -2.98 -24.59
C ARG A 152 10.18 -3.75 -24.93
N LYS A 153 10.83 -4.39 -23.95
CA LYS A 153 12.00 -5.24 -24.20
C LYS A 153 11.68 -6.43 -25.08
N ASN A 154 10.63 -7.17 -24.75
CA ASN A 154 10.23 -8.35 -25.54
C ASN A 154 9.88 -7.96 -26.99
N LYS A 155 9.17 -6.83 -27.19
CA LYS A 155 8.85 -6.34 -28.52
C LYS A 155 10.10 -5.89 -29.30
N ALA A 156 11.09 -5.32 -28.62
CA ALA A 156 12.35 -4.94 -29.25
C ALA A 156 13.18 -6.17 -29.66
N GLU A 157 13.22 -7.21 -28.82
CA GLU A 157 13.88 -8.49 -29.13
C GLU A 157 13.18 -9.21 -30.30
N GLU A 158 11.85 -9.21 -30.34
CA GLU A 158 11.06 -9.79 -31.43
C GLU A 158 11.32 -9.07 -32.78
N LEU A 159 11.39 -7.74 -32.77
CA LEU A 159 11.73 -6.95 -33.97
C LEU A 159 13.16 -7.19 -34.46
N LEU A 160 14.11 -7.41 -33.53
CA LEU A 160 15.50 -7.68 -33.86
C LEU A 160 15.64 -9.05 -34.53
N TYR A 161 14.94 -10.06 -34.00
CA TYR A 161 14.87 -11.41 -34.60
C TYR A 161 14.24 -11.38 -36.00
N VAL A 162 13.13 -10.66 -36.17
CA VAL A 162 12.49 -10.49 -37.49
C VAL A 162 13.44 -9.81 -38.47
N SER A 163 14.17 -8.77 -38.06
CA SER A 163 15.14 -8.09 -38.93
C SER A 163 16.32 -8.97 -39.32
N GLU A 164 16.84 -9.79 -38.41
CA GLU A 164 17.92 -10.74 -38.71
C GLU A 164 17.44 -11.82 -39.70
N SER A 165 16.22 -12.33 -39.52
CA SER A 165 15.64 -13.31 -40.45
C SER A 165 15.35 -12.73 -41.84
N GLU A 166 14.92 -11.47 -41.94
CA GLU A 166 14.73 -10.79 -43.24
C GLU A 166 16.06 -10.55 -43.97
N VAL A 167 17.14 -10.27 -43.22
CA VAL A 167 18.49 -10.13 -43.80
C VAL A 167 19.02 -11.49 -44.28
N GLU A 168 18.78 -12.58 -43.55
CA GLU A 168 19.14 -13.94 -43.99
C GLU A 168 18.33 -14.41 -45.22
N GLU A 169 17.02 -14.12 -45.28
CA GLU A 169 16.17 -14.52 -46.42
C GLU A 169 16.41 -13.67 -47.68
N SER A 170 16.84 -12.41 -47.53
CA SER A 170 17.09 -11.53 -48.68
C SER A 170 18.44 -11.77 -49.38
N GLY A 171 19.31 -12.63 -48.83
CA GLY A 171 20.51 -13.13 -49.51
C GLY A 171 21.51 -12.07 -49.95
N VAL A 172 21.51 -10.89 -49.32
CA VAL A 172 22.46 -9.81 -49.62
C VAL A 172 23.70 -9.98 -48.75
N TYR A 173 24.69 -10.72 -49.28
CA TYR A 173 26.08 -10.66 -48.84
C TYR A 173 26.82 -9.50 -49.52
#